data_AF-A0A531L7B4-F1
#
_entry.id   AF-A0A531L7B4-F1
#
_cell.length_a   1.000
_cell.length_b   1.000
_cell.length_c   1.000
_cell.angle_alpha   90.00
_cell.angle_beta   90.00
_cell.angle_gamma   90.00
#
_symmetry.space_group_name_H-M   'P 1'
#
loop_
_entity.id
_entity.type
_entity.pdbx_description
1 polymer ?
#
loop_
_entity_poly.entity_id
_entity_poly.type
_entity_poly.pdbx_seq_one_letter_code
_entity_poly.pdbx_strand_id
1 'polypeptide(L)' 'MSENLRNWQPRPRPECKVLEGRTVRLEPLSAEKHGDGLFEASSVADVDGRFAWLPDYPPQTRAAFQPWLD' A
#
# COMPACT_ATOMS: atom_id res chain seq x y z
N MET A 1 27.56 6.81 -19.26
CA MET A 1 28.10 5.50 -18.85
C MET A 1 27.12 4.46 -19.36
N SER A 2 27.52 3.59 -20.28
CA SER A 2 26.65 2.51 -20.78
C SER A 2 26.89 1.27 -19.93
N GLU A 3 25.86 0.80 -19.20
CA GLU A 3 25.96 -0.44 -18.43
C GLU A 3 25.99 -1.65 -19.37
N ASN A 4 26.93 -2.56 -19.13
CA ASN A 4 27.05 -3.80 -19.89
C ASN A 4 26.04 -4.84 -19.36
N LEU A 5 24.99 -5.11 -20.13
CA LEU A 5 23.87 -5.99 -19.76
C LEU A 5 24.00 -7.43 -20.30
N ARG A 6 25.21 -7.90 -20.67
CA ARG A 6 25.40 -9.22 -21.31
C ARG A 6 24.91 -10.41 -20.46
N ASN A 7 24.89 -10.24 -19.13
CA ASN A 7 24.47 -11.28 -18.19
C ASN A 7 23.19 -10.90 -17.42
N TRP A 8 22.35 -10.04 -18.01
CA TRP A 8 21.08 -9.66 -17.40
C TRP A 8 20.20 -10.89 -17.15
N GLN A 9 19.56 -10.91 -15.97
CA GLN A 9 18.65 -11.96 -15.53
C GLN A 9 17.40 -11.32 -14.93
N PRO A 10 16.22 -11.97 -15.03
CA PRO A 10 15.02 -11.51 -14.36
C PRO A 10 15.25 -11.33 -12.85
N ARG A 11 14.62 -10.31 -12.26
CA ARG A 11 14.62 -10.14 -10.81
C ARG A 11 13.62 -11.11 -10.18
N PRO A 12 13.90 -11.63 -8.98
CA PRO A 12 12.92 -12.42 -8.24
C PRO A 12 11.69 -11.59 -7.93
N ARG A 13 10.55 -12.27 -7.75
CA ARG A 13 9.33 -11.62 -7.25
C ARG A 13 9.54 -11.13 -5.81
N PRO A 14 8.83 -10.07 -5.39
CA PRO A 14 8.82 -9.67 -3.99
C PRO A 14 8.26 -10.79 -3.11
N GLU A 15 8.82 -10.92 -1.90
CA GLU A 15 8.34 -11.85 -0.88
C GLU A 15 7.27 -11.17 -0.02
N CYS A 16 6.20 -11.90 0.34
CA CYS A 16 5.21 -11.44 1.32
C CYS A 16 5.73 -11.66 2.75
N LYS A 17 6.66 -10.81 3.20
CA LYS A 17 7.21 -10.85 4.56
C LYS A 17 7.19 -9.49 5.23
N VAL A 18 7.28 -9.50 6.55
CA VAL A 18 7.47 -8.29 7.34
C VAL A 18 8.88 -7.73 7.10
N LEU A 19 8.97 -6.42 6.89
CA LEU A 19 10.22 -5.69 6.77
C LEU A 19 10.37 -4.78 7.99
N GLU A 20 11.36 -5.08 8.84
CA GLU A 20 11.66 -4.32 10.04
C GLU A 20 12.69 -3.22 9.73
N GLY A 21 12.29 -1.97 9.90
CA GLY A 21 13.16 -0.79 9.76
C GLY A 21 13.50 -0.17 11.12
N ARG A 22 14.25 0.93 11.09
CA ARG A 22 14.63 1.66 12.32
C ARG A 22 13.43 2.35 13.00
N THR A 23 12.51 2.89 12.21
CA THR A 23 11.37 3.72 12.69
C THR A 23 10.03 3.27 12.11
N VAL A 24 10.04 2.31 11.19
CA VAL A 24 8.87 1.84 10.46
C VAL A 24 8.96 0.34 10.32
N ARG A 25 7.80 -0.32 10.46
CA ARG A 25 7.60 -1.73 10.12
C ARG A 25 6.62 -1.81 8.96
N LEU A 26 6.98 -2.55 7.91
CA LEU A 26 6.09 -2.84 6.79
C LEU A 26 5.59 -4.28 6.90
N GLU A 27 4.29 -4.46 6.89
CA GLU A 27 3.66 -5.77 6.96
C GLU A 27 2.94 -6.11 5.65
N PRO A 28 2.87 -7.38 5.25
CA PRO A 28 1.96 -7.80 4.19
C PRO A 28 0.53 -7.35 4.54
N LEU A 29 -0.16 -6.74 3.57
CA LEU A 29 -1.52 -6.25 3.77
C LEU A 29 -2.45 -7.41 4.17
N SER A 30 -3.28 -7.18 5.18
CA SER A 30 -4.29 -8.12 5.67
C SER A 30 -5.54 -7.30 5.96
N ALA A 31 -6.64 -7.60 5.29
CA ALA A 31 -7.89 -6.87 5.47
C ALA A 31 -8.43 -7.00 6.90
N GLU A 32 -8.33 -8.20 7.47
CA GLU A 32 -8.73 -8.50 8.85
C GLU A 32 -7.89 -7.68 9.87
N LYS A 33 -6.57 -7.63 9.68
CA LYS A 33 -5.68 -6.99 10.65
C LYS A 33 -5.57 -5.47 10.48
N HIS A 34 -5.59 -4.98 9.24
CA HIS A 34 -5.23 -3.60 8.91
C HIS A 34 -6.41 -2.75 8.43
N GLY A 35 -7.54 -3.37 8.09
CA GLY A 35 -8.64 -2.68 7.39
C GLY A 35 -9.21 -1.50 8.16
N ASP A 36 -9.40 -1.63 9.47
CA ASP A 36 -9.97 -0.56 10.30
C ASP A 36 -9.02 0.62 10.43
N GLY A 37 -7.75 0.35 10.76
CA GLY A 37 -6.73 1.40 10.88
C GLY A 37 -6.44 2.11 9.55
N LEU A 38 -6.45 1.37 8.43
CA LEU A 38 -6.29 1.95 7.09
C LEU A 38 -7.49 2.80 6.69
N PHE A 39 -8.71 2.37 7.02
CA PHE A 39 -9.92 3.16 6.79
C PHE A 39 -9.88 4.47 7.58
N GLU A 40 -9.60 4.41 8.89
CA GLU A 40 -9.48 5.61 9.73
C GLU A 40 -8.42 6.60 9.18
N ALA A 41 -7.25 6.09 8.80
CA ALA A 41 -6.18 6.91 8.21
C ALA A 41 -6.56 7.52 6.84
N SER A 42 -7.51 6.90 6.14
CA SER A 42 -7.95 7.27 4.79
C SER A 42 -9.30 8.01 4.77
N SER A 43 -9.91 8.31 5.92
CA SER A 43 -11.21 8.99 6.04
C SER A 43 -11.15 10.22 6.96
N VAL A 44 -10.03 10.95 6.91
CA VAL A 44 -9.76 12.15 7.72
C VAL A 44 -10.42 13.42 7.15
N ALA A 45 -10.40 14.52 7.90
CA ALA A 45 -11.07 15.77 7.49
C ALA A 45 -10.53 16.39 6.17
N ASP A 46 -9.25 16.19 5.86
CA ASP A 46 -8.59 16.70 4.64
C ASP A 46 -8.52 15.66 3.51
N VAL A 47 -9.39 14.65 3.54
CA VAL A 47 -9.30 13.48 2.65
C VAL A 47 -9.38 13.83 1.17
N ASP A 48 -10.17 14.84 0.79
CA ASP A 48 -10.25 15.30 -0.60
C ASP A 48 -8.88 15.76 -1.14
N GLY A 49 -8.07 16.38 -0.27
CA GLY A 49 -6.70 16.77 -0.61
C GLY A 49 -5.75 15.58 -0.73
N ARG A 50 -5.93 14.55 0.10
CA ARG A 50 -5.09 13.33 0.07
C ARG A 50 -5.30 12.51 -1.19
N PHE A 51 -6.52 12.48 -1.71
CA PHE A 51 -6.89 11.72 -2.90
C PHE A 51 -6.91 12.54 -4.19
N ALA A 52 -6.63 13.85 -4.13
CA ALA A 52 -6.72 14.77 -5.28
C ALA A 52 -5.96 14.33 -6.54
N TRP A 53 -4.92 13.52 -6.39
CA TRP A 53 -4.05 13.06 -7.48
C TRP A 53 -3.91 11.54 -7.55
N LEU A 54 -4.78 10.81 -6.84
CA LEU A 54 -4.83 9.36 -6.89
C LEU A 54 -5.92 8.91 -7.89
N PRO A 55 -5.77 7.73 -8.51
CA PRO A 55 -6.82 7.16 -9.35
C PRO A 55 -8.04 6.69 -8.54
N ASP A 56 -7.87 6.54 -7.22
CA ASP A 56 -8.90 6.13 -6.27
C ASP A 56 -9.56 7.34 -5.59
N TYR A 57 -10.75 7.11 -5.02
CA TYR A 57 -11.49 8.09 -4.22
C TYR A 57 -11.45 7.73 -2.73
N PRO A 58 -11.64 8.71 -1.85
CA PRO A 58 -11.80 8.48 -0.41
C PRO A 58 -12.83 7.38 -0.12
N PRO A 59 -12.53 6.40 0.76
CA PRO A 59 -13.52 5.43 1.17
C PRO A 59 -14.65 6.11 1.95
N GLN A 60 -15.90 5.91 1.53
CA GLN A 60 -17.07 6.52 2.18
C GLN A 60 -17.50 5.78 3.45
N THR A 61 -17.32 4.47 3.49
CA THR A 61 -17.64 3.63 4.66
C THR A 61 -16.63 2.48 4.76
N ARG A 62 -16.48 1.92 5.96
CA ARG A 62 -15.61 0.76 6.19
C ARG A 62 -16.02 -0.45 5.35
N ALA A 63 -17.32 -0.66 5.16
CA ALA A 63 -17.85 -1.75 4.34
C ALA A 63 -17.53 -1.55 2.85
N ALA A 64 -17.65 -0.32 2.34
CA ALA A 64 -17.31 0.00 0.95
C ALA A 64 -15.80 -0.09 0.65
N PHE A 65 -14.95 0.02 1.68
CA PHE A 65 -13.50 -0.14 1.57
C PHE A 65 -13.04 -1.61 1.52
N GLN A 66 -13.87 -2.55 1.99
CA GLN A 66 -13.50 -3.97 2.06
C GLN A 66 -13.07 -4.58 0.71
N PRO A 67 -13.79 -4.35 -0.42
CA PRO A 67 -13.39 -4.91 -1.71
C PRO A 67 -12.06 -4.41 -2.25
N TRP A 68 -11.54 -3.27 -1.74
CA TRP A 68 -10.21 -2.78 -2.10
C TRP A 68 -9.10 -3.48 -1.31
N LEU A 69 -9.42 -4.01 -0.13
CA LEU A 69 -8.48 -4.73 0.74
C LEU A 69 -8.32 -6.22 0.39
N ASP A 70 -9.27 -6.78 -0.35
CA ASP A 70 -9.34 -8.19 -0.76
C ASP A 70 -8.58 -8.44 -2.09
#